data_AF-A0A1Y4BUH9-F1
#
_entry.id   AF-A0A1Y4BUH9-F1
#
_cell.length_a   1.000
_cell.length_b   1.000
_cell.length_c   1.000
_cell.angle_alpha   90.00
_cell.angle_beta   90.00
_cell.angle_gamma   90.00
#
_symmetry.space_group_name_H-M   'P 1'
#
loop_
_entity.id
_entity.type
_entity.pdbx_description
1 polymer ?
#
loop_
_entity_poly.entity_id
_entity_poly.type
_entity_poly.pdbx_seq_one_letter_code
_entity_poly.pdbx_strand_id
1 'polypeptide(L)'
;MSGSKKVAALDGMRVLAIAAIIVYHANATWLPGGYLGVSVFFVLTGYLITLSIERRVAREGRFDYPRFLLGRVRRLLPSMLVVVGATAVLCAALSPALLPKVKSDAVPALLFFENLYYLFRNVSYFAAAGLPSPLTHLWFVGVTMQFYLVWPLVLLGLSRVVRRRSHACAAVAVLAVASSVAMAALYDPTADTARIYYGPDTRAAELLVGALCALMTRGRGWRVALPAQAPSGAAGAHGSAPARRELPSWAYDLAGVAALAGIAAMMVTLDGYSDFAYRGGILLVSLLTAVIIGVVSRPGGLLGRILGLRPLAVAGARGFALYLWHYPLLLVMNPATRTTELPWWGWLLELLAIVVVAELSYRLIERGVGAPLALGQSRVALAAEAVALLAVVVVTLAPISAEQTGVPVDQQAGGSVEAAFDPDAQGYDVSGTFLAGTAFATAVDTINSRNYDVDAQTGATDASVLLIGDSVAKGAEAQFKRVFPNGWIDAAVGRQFTAGIDVYNQCVADGHGADVVVFALGSNGVAREEQVRSLIDACGADRKVYFVTTRVPMPLQDINNELFRNVADQYDNVEVIDWYAESEGHDEYFWDDGTHLRPEGAEAYVMMLRRAITGR
;
A
#
# COMPACT_ATOMS: atom_id res chain seq x y z
N MET A 1 -40.23 -3.29 23.98
CA MET A 1 -39.41 -2.47 23.08
C MET A 1 -37.96 -2.48 23.59
N SER A 2 -37.09 -3.32 23.01
CA SER A 2 -35.65 -3.29 23.30
C SER A 2 -34.96 -2.65 22.09
N GLY A 3 -34.64 -1.36 22.18
CA GLY A 3 -33.73 -0.74 21.21
C GLY A 3 -32.46 -1.58 21.15
N SER A 4 -32.06 -2.04 19.97
CA SER A 4 -30.83 -2.81 19.77
C SER A 4 -29.66 -2.02 20.33
N LYS A 5 -29.14 -2.40 21.52
CA LYS A 5 -27.94 -1.80 22.10
C LYS A 5 -26.79 -1.90 21.09
N LYS A 6 -26.18 -0.76 20.74
CA LYS A 6 -24.98 -0.70 19.92
C LYS A 6 -23.87 -1.46 20.66
N VAL A 7 -23.18 -2.38 19.98
CA VAL A 7 -22.05 -3.11 20.57
C VAL A 7 -20.82 -2.20 20.47
N ALA A 8 -20.51 -1.48 21.55
CA ALA A 8 -19.40 -0.52 21.59
C ALA A 8 -18.04 -1.14 21.22
N ALA A 9 -17.84 -2.43 21.52
CA ALA A 9 -16.63 -3.15 21.17
C ALA A 9 -16.36 -3.22 19.65
N LEU A 10 -17.41 -3.20 18.81
CA LEU A 10 -17.23 -3.16 17.36
C LEU A 10 -16.67 -1.80 16.90
N ASP A 11 -16.94 -0.71 17.62
CA ASP A 11 -16.29 0.59 17.36
C ASP A 11 -14.82 0.54 17.76
N GLY A 12 -14.46 -0.12 18.87
CA GLY A 12 -13.07 -0.33 19.26
C GLY A 12 -12.26 -1.13 18.24
N MET A 13 -12.85 -2.18 17.65
CA MET A 13 -12.22 -2.91 16.54
C MET A 13 -11.91 -2.00 15.33
N ARG A 14 -12.80 -1.06 15.01
CA ARG A 14 -12.56 -0.10 13.93
C ARG A 14 -11.41 0.85 14.24
N VAL A 15 -11.27 1.27 15.50
CA VAL A 15 -10.14 2.12 15.92
C VAL A 15 -8.82 1.40 15.69
N LEU A 16 -8.72 0.15 16.13
CA LEU A 16 -7.51 -0.64 15.92
C LEU A 16 -7.20 -0.81 14.43
N ALA A 17 -8.21 -1.09 13.61
CA ALA A 17 -8.05 -1.24 12.17
C ALA A 17 -7.61 0.06 11.48
N ILE A 18 -8.22 1.22 11.79
CA ILE A 18 -7.77 2.52 11.24
C ILE A 18 -6.37 2.88 11.73
N ALA A 19 -6.06 2.64 13.00
CA ALA A 19 -4.72 2.92 13.51
C ALA A 19 -3.66 2.13 12.75
N ALA A 20 -3.89 0.84 12.50
CA ALA A 20 -2.99 0.01 11.69
C ALA A 20 -2.84 0.54 10.26
N ILE A 21 -3.93 0.99 9.63
CA ILE A 21 -3.90 1.58 8.28
C ILE A 21 -3.13 2.91 8.28
N ILE A 22 -3.30 3.77 9.28
CA ILE A 22 -2.58 5.04 9.39
C ILE A 22 -1.09 4.79 9.58
N VAL A 23 -0.70 3.86 10.47
CA VAL A 23 0.70 3.49 10.67
C VAL A 23 1.31 2.98 9.37
N TYR A 24 0.62 2.09 8.65
CA TYR A 24 1.08 1.59 7.36
C TYR A 24 1.30 2.69 6.31
N HIS A 25 0.37 3.65 6.18
CA HIS A 25 0.52 4.73 5.21
C HIS A 25 1.49 5.84 5.66
N ALA A 26 1.74 5.97 6.96
CA ALA A 26 2.76 6.89 7.47
C ALA A 26 4.15 6.32 7.20
N ASN A 27 4.37 5.06 7.57
CA ASN A 27 5.56 4.31 7.20
C ASN A 27 5.24 2.81 7.22
N ALA A 28 5.26 2.16 6.05
CA ALA A 28 4.87 0.77 5.99
C ALA A 28 5.89 -0.17 6.66
N THR A 29 7.15 0.23 6.88
CA THR A 29 8.11 -0.63 7.58
C THR A 29 7.79 -0.79 9.06
N TRP A 30 7.07 0.18 9.66
CA TRP A 30 6.65 0.10 11.07
C TRP A 30 5.55 -0.94 11.29
N LEU A 31 4.69 -1.16 10.29
CA LEU A 31 3.64 -2.17 10.34
C LEU A 31 3.32 -2.64 8.91
N PRO A 32 4.14 -3.54 8.33
CA PRO A 32 4.05 -3.93 6.91
C PRO A 32 2.69 -4.46 6.49
N GLY A 33 1.99 -5.11 7.42
CA GLY A 33 0.66 -5.66 7.21
C GLY A 33 -0.47 -4.78 7.72
N GLY A 34 -0.22 -3.51 8.05
CA GLY A 34 -1.26 -2.59 8.49
C GLY A 34 -2.38 -2.38 7.46
N TYR A 35 -2.11 -2.62 6.18
CA TYR A 35 -3.12 -2.69 5.11
C TYR A 35 -4.22 -3.75 5.37
N LEU A 36 -3.92 -4.81 6.13
CA LEU A 36 -4.88 -5.84 6.55
C LEU A 36 -5.97 -5.27 7.48
N GLY A 37 -5.81 -4.05 8.00
CA GLY A 37 -6.88 -3.32 8.67
C GLY A 37 -8.11 -3.14 7.78
N VAL A 38 -7.92 -3.05 6.45
CA VAL A 38 -9.01 -2.99 5.47
C VAL A 38 -9.84 -4.27 5.49
N SER A 39 -9.21 -5.44 5.67
CA SER A 39 -9.90 -6.72 5.81
C SER A 39 -10.82 -6.74 7.03
N VAL A 40 -10.36 -6.17 8.16
CA VAL A 40 -11.18 -6.02 9.36
C VAL A 40 -12.41 -5.15 9.06
N PHE A 41 -12.26 -4.07 8.29
CA PHE A 41 -13.38 -3.23 7.87
C PHE A 41 -14.38 -3.94 6.96
N PHE A 42 -13.91 -4.74 6.00
CA PHE A 42 -14.79 -5.51 5.13
C PHE A 42 -15.60 -6.53 5.92
N VAL A 43 -14.98 -7.28 6.84
CA VAL A 43 -15.71 -8.25 7.68
C VAL A 43 -16.75 -7.53 8.56
N LEU A 44 -16.38 -6.42 9.19
CA LEU A 44 -17.33 -5.60 9.96
C LEU A 44 -18.48 -5.07 9.10
N THR A 45 -18.20 -4.68 7.86
CA THR A 45 -19.20 -4.20 6.90
C THR A 45 -20.17 -5.31 6.53
N GLY A 46 -19.67 -6.47 6.12
CA GLY A 46 -20.47 -7.66 5.82
C GLY A 46 -21.37 -8.05 6.99
N TYR A 47 -20.83 -8.05 8.20
CA TYR A 47 -21.57 -8.36 9.43
C TYR A 47 -22.70 -7.37 9.72
N LEU A 48 -22.39 -6.08 9.77
CA LEU A 48 -23.34 -5.04 10.18
C LEU A 48 -24.44 -4.82 9.15
N ILE A 49 -24.12 -4.90 7.85
CA ILE A 49 -25.13 -4.74 6.79
C ILE A 49 -26.08 -5.92 6.78
N THR A 50 -25.57 -7.15 6.88
CA THR A 50 -26.41 -8.35 6.93
C THR A 50 -27.38 -8.29 8.10
N LEU A 51 -26.91 -7.95 9.30
CA LEU A 51 -27.78 -7.76 10.46
C LEU A 51 -28.78 -6.61 10.27
N SER A 52 -28.36 -5.50 9.66
CA SER A 52 -29.25 -4.37 9.38
C SER A 52 -30.39 -4.76 8.45
N ILE A 53 -30.13 -5.58 7.43
CA ILE A 53 -31.14 -6.05 6.47
C ILE A 53 -32.05 -7.06 7.16
N GLU A 54 -31.51 -8.09 7.83
CA GLU A 54 -32.31 -9.10 8.54
C GLU A 54 -33.25 -8.47 9.55
N ARG A 55 -32.76 -7.51 10.35
CA ARG A 55 -33.58 -6.81 11.36
C ARG A 55 -34.65 -5.93 10.73
N ARG A 56 -34.37 -5.31 9.58
CA ARG A 56 -35.36 -4.48 8.88
C ARG A 56 -36.47 -5.36 8.31
N VAL A 57 -36.13 -6.45 7.62
CA VAL A 57 -37.10 -7.41 7.09
C VAL A 57 -37.94 -8.01 8.22
N ALA A 58 -37.31 -8.42 9.33
CA ALA A 58 -38.02 -9.01 10.47
C ALA A 58 -38.98 -8.02 11.15
N ARG A 59 -38.68 -6.72 11.14
CA ARG A 59 -39.51 -5.68 11.76
C ARG A 59 -40.62 -5.19 10.84
N GLU A 60 -40.32 -4.97 9.57
CA GLU A 60 -41.21 -4.25 8.63
C GLU A 60 -41.92 -5.20 7.66
N GLY A 61 -41.56 -6.48 7.62
CA GLY A 61 -42.12 -7.48 6.68
C GLY A 61 -41.73 -7.25 5.21
N ARG A 62 -41.12 -6.10 4.88
CA ARG A 62 -40.67 -5.71 3.54
C ARG A 62 -39.28 -5.08 3.58
N PHE A 63 -38.59 -5.08 2.44
CA PHE A 63 -37.31 -4.40 2.27
C PHE A 63 -37.39 -3.36 1.16
N ASP A 64 -37.34 -2.08 1.54
CA ASP A 64 -37.27 -0.96 0.60
C ASP A 64 -35.82 -0.76 0.15
N TYR A 65 -35.50 -1.33 -1.03
CA TYR A 65 -34.16 -1.34 -1.60
C TYR A 65 -33.70 0.06 -2.06
N PRO A 66 -34.48 0.85 -2.82
CA PRO A 66 -34.10 2.22 -3.18
C PRO A 66 -33.84 3.10 -1.96
N ARG A 67 -34.70 3.05 -0.94
CA ARG A 67 -34.51 3.84 0.29
C ARG A 67 -33.28 3.40 1.08
N PHE A 68 -32.96 2.10 1.07
CA PHE A 68 -31.72 1.59 1.64
C PHE A 68 -30.49 2.18 0.95
N LEU A 69 -30.40 2.06 -0.38
CA LEU A 69 -29.26 2.56 -1.16
C LEU A 69 -29.10 4.07 -1.03
N LEU A 70 -30.20 4.81 -1.18
CA LEU A 70 -30.18 6.26 -1.08
C LEU A 70 -29.73 6.72 0.31
N GLY A 71 -30.08 5.99 1.37
CA GLY A 71 -29.56 6.23 2.71
C GLY A 71 -28.05 5.97 2.86
N ARG A 72 -27.46 5.09 2.05
CA ARG A 72 -26.01 4.85 2.03
C ARG A 72 -25.28 5.95 1.26
N VAL A 73 -25.76 6.31 0.08
CA VAL A 73 -25.21 7.43 -0.71
C VAL A 73 -25.23 8.71 0.11
N ARG A 74 -26.38 9.06 0.70
CA ARG A 74 -26.54 10.25 1.56
C ARG A 74 -25.60 10.26 2.76
N ARG A 75 -25.20 9.10 3.25
CA ARG A 75 -24.28 8.99 4.38
C ARG A 75 -22.81 9.17 3.97
N LEU A 76 -22.42 8.71 2.78
CA LEU A 76 -21.02 8.64 2.36
C LEU A 76 -20.61 9.85 1.50
N LEU A 77 -21.46 10.21 0.53
CA LEU A 77 -21.12 11.17 -0.51
C LEU A 77 -20.77 12.57 0.01
N PRO A 78 -21.46 13.15 1.02
CA PRO A 78 -21.12 14.48 1.53
C PRO A 78 -19.67 14.60 2.04
N SER A 79 -19.24 13.67 2.90
CA SER A 79 -17.86 13.68 3.41
C SER A 79 -16.84 13.43 2.32
N MET A 80 -17.14 12.51 1.39
CA MET A 80 -16.24 12.23 0.26
C MET A 80 -16.09 13.45 -0.64
N LEU A 81 -17.18 14.15 -0.95
CA LEU A 81 -17.14 15.37 -1.76
C LEU A 81 -16.23 16.42 -1.14
N VAL A 82 -16.38 16.67 0.17
CA VAL A 82 -15.52 17.62 0.88
C VAL A 82 -14.06 17.19 0.90
N VAL A 83 -13.77 15.92 1.18
CA VAL A 83 -12.39 15.41 1.21
C VAL A 83 -11.75 15.51 -0.18
N VAL A 84 -12.44 15.08 -1.23
CA VAL A 84 -11.94 15.13 -2.62
C VAL A 84 -11.69 16.58 -3.04
N GLY A 85 -12.64 17.49 -2.80
CA GLY A 85 -12.47 18.91 -3.13
C GLY A 85 -11.36 19.60 -2.33
N ALA A 86 -11.29 19.34 -1.02
CA ALA A 86 -10.22 19.89 -0.17
C ALA A 86 -8.85 19.33 -0.56
N THR A 87 -8.77 18.04 -0.89
CA THR A 87 -7.54 17.41 -1.37
C THR A 87 -7.07 18.07 -2.67
N ALA A 88 -7.99 18.38 -3.59
CA ALA A 88 -7.66 19.06 -4.82
C ALA A 88 -7.10 20.48 -4.56
N VAL A 89 -7.69 21.24 -3.63
CA VAL A 89 -7.18 22.55 -3.21
C VAL A 89 -5.81 22.45 -2.53
N LEU A 90 -5.64 21.50 -1.62
CA LEU A 90 -4.37 21.28 -0.92
C LEU A 90 -3.25 20.88 -1.88
N CYS A 91 -3.51 19.98 -2.82
CA CYS A 91 -2.54 19.60 -3.85
C CYS A 91 -2.20 20.80 -4.74
N ALA A 92 -3.19 21.56 -5.19
CA ALA A 92 -2.92 22.75 -6.02
C ALA A 92 -2.06 23.80 -5.30
N ALA A 93 -2.21 23.95 -3.98
CA ALA A 93 -1.48 24.95 -3.20
C ALA A 93 -0.11 24.49 -2.70
N LEU A 94 0.02 23.21 -2.30
CA LEU A 94 1.17 22.70 -1.55
C LEU A 94 1.91 21.56 -2.26
N SER A 95 1.25 20.84 -3.19
CA SER A 95 1.84 19.68 -3.88
C SER A 95 1.32 19.56 -5.31
N PRO A 96 1.65 20.50 -6.22
CA PRO A 96 1.04 20.56 -7.55
C PRO A 96 1.21 19.29 -8.39
N ALA A 97 2.29 18.55 -8.18
CA ALA A 97 2.57 17.26 -8.83
C ALA A 97 1.53 16.17 -8.54
N LEU A 98 0.81 16.25 -7.42
CA LEU A 98 -0.26 15.32 -7.06
C LEU A 98 -1.61 15.66 -7.73
N LEU A 99 -1.77 16.89 -8.23
CA LEU A 99 -3.04 17.38 -8.77
C LEU A 99 -3.55 16.58 -9.99
N PRO A 100 -2.70 16.16 -10.95
CA PRO A 100 -3.15 15.30 -12.06
C PRO A 100 -3.74 13.97 -11.59
N LYS A 101 -3.22 13.39 -10.50
CA LYS A 101 -3.73 12.14 -9.92
C LYS A 101 -5.09 12.35 -9.27
N VAL A 102 -5.24 13.42 -8.48
CA VAL A 102 -6.54 13.81 -7.90
C VAL A 102 -7.58 14.03 -8.99
N LYS A 103 -7.20 14.71 -10.08
CA LYS A 103 -8.07 14.97 -11.23
C LYS A 103 -8.56 13.68 -11.90
N SER A 104 -7.66 12.72 -12.11
CA SER A 104 -7.97 11.40 -12.69
C SER A 104 -8.98 10.64 -11.82
N ASP A 105 -8.83 10.71 -10.50
CA ASP A 105 -9.48 9.76 -9.60
C ASP A 105 -10.72 10.34 -8.89
N ALA A 106 -10.90 11.67 -8.90
CA ALA A 106 -12.03 12.34 -8.26
C ALA A 106 -13.39 11.80 -8.70
N VAL A 107 -13.62 11.66 -10.02
CA VAL A 107 -14.90 11.18 -10.55
C VAL A 107 -15.13 9.70 -10.23
N PRO A 108 -14.18 8.77 -10.50
CA PRO A 108 -14.29 7.39 -10.07
C PRO A 108 -14.55 7.21 -8.56
N ALA A 109 -13.87 7.99 -7.72
CA ALA A 109 -14.04 7.95 -6.27
C ALA A 109 -15.46 8.39 -5.85
N LEU A 110 -15.92 9.55 -6.32
CA LEU A 110 -17.25 10.10 -5.98
C LEU A 110 -18.41 9.24 -6.50
N LEU A 111 -18.20 8.51 -7.59
CA LEU A 111 -19.17 7.57 -8.16
C LEU A 111 -18.99 6.12 -7.65
N PHE A 112 -18.10 5.89 -6.68
CA PHE A 112 -17.89 4.60 -6.02
C PHE A 112 -17.43 3.46 -6.94
N PHE A 113 -16.65 3.76 -7.98
CA PHE A 113 -16.09 2.73 -8.89
C PHE A 113 -14.57 2.80 -9.04
N GLU A 114 -13.87 3.58 -8.21
CA GLU A 114 -12.41 3.74 -8.26
C GLU A 114 -11.62 2.41 -8.27
N ASN A 115 -12.02 1.41 -7.49
CA ASN A 115 -11.36 0.11 -7.52
C ASN A 115 -11.44 -0.57 -8.90
N LEU A 116 -12.56 -0.42 -9.62
CA LEU A 116 -12.70 -0.91 -10.98
C LEU A 116 -11.92 -0.04 -11.97
N TYR A 117 -11.90 1.28 -11.74
CA TYR A 117 -11.10 2.20 -12.54
C TYR A 117 -9.61 1.87 -12.49
N TYR A 118 -9.06 1.65 -11.29
CA TYR A 118 -7.68 1.19 -11.11
C TYR A 118 -7.42 -0.18 -11.71
N LEU A 119 -8.37 -1.10 -11.58
CA LEU A 119 -8.30 -2.40 -12.23
C LEU A 119 -8.17 -2.28 -13.75
N PHE A 120 -9.00 -1.47 -14.41
CA PHE A 120 -8.97 -1.31 -15.87
C PHE A 120 -7.75 -0.53 -16.36
N ARG A 121 -7.17 0.33 -15.52
CA ARG A 121 -5.98 1.11 -15.82
C ARG A 121 -4.68 0.41 -15.41
N ASN A 122 -4.75 -0.79 -14.83
CA ASN A 122 -3.62 -1.53 -14.27
C ASN A 122 -2.77 -0.66 -13.32
N VAL A 123 -3.43 0.12 -12.46
CA VAL A 123 -2.75 0.93 -11.45
C VAL A 123 -2.36 0.04 -10.28
N SER A 124 -1.07 -0.10 -10.03
CA SER A 124 -0.53 -0.82 -8.87
C SER A 124 -0.97 -0.19 -7.55
N TYR A 125 -1.27 -1.01 -6.53
CA TYR A 125 -1.49 -0.51 -5.17
C TYR A 125 -0.18 -0.45 -4.35
N PHE A 126 0.71 -1.41 -4.55
CA PHE A 126 1.95 -1.53 -3.75
C PHE A 126 3.21 -1.07 -4.49
N ALA A 127 3.22 -1.02 -5.82
CA ALA A 127 4.42 -0.72 -6.63
C ALA A 127 4.64 0.77 -6.97
N ALA A 128 5.89 1.15 -7.25
CA ALA A 128 6.41 2.54 -7.37
C ALA A 128 6.25 3.11 -8.77
N ALA A 129 5.09 2.93 -9.39
CA ALA A 129 4.84 3.56 -10.69
C ALA A 129 4.46 5.05 -10.51
N GLY A 130 5.46 5.87 -10.18
CA GLY A 130 5.33 7.33 -9.98
C GLY A 130 4.53 7.71 -8.73
N LEU A 131 4.03 8.95 -8.70
CA LEU A 131 3.31 9.47 -7.54
C LEU A 131 1.99 8.72 -7.27
N PRO A 132 1.72 8.31 -6.01
CA PRO A 132 0.44 7.74 -5.62
C PRO A 132 -0.66 8.80 -5.68
N SER A 133 -1.89 8.38 -5.95
CA SER A 133 -3.01 9.30 -5.89
C SER A 133 -3.40 9.57 -4.43
N PRO A 134 -3.61 10.83 -4.03
CA PRO A 134 -4.15 11.17 -2.71
C PRO A 134 -5.51 10.54 -2.39
N LEU A 135 -6.21 10.05 -3.41
CA LEU A 135 -7.53 9.46 -3.29
C LEU A 135 -7.51 7.93 -3.29
N THR A 136 -6.34 7.29 -3.49
CA THR A 136 -6.27 5.84 -3.73
C THR A 136 -7.02 5.02 -2.70
N HIS A 137 -6.91 5.34 -1.40
CA HIS A 137 -7.61 4.63 -0.32
C HIS A 137 -9.14 4.63 -0.45
N LEU A 138 -9.75 5.47 -1.28
CA LEU A 138 -11.21 5.49 -1.49
C LEU A 138 -11.72 4.26 -2.27
N TRP A 139 -10.82 3.44 -2.84
CA TRP A 139 -11.16 2.18 -3.51
C TRP A 139 -11.97 1.25 -2.59
N PHE A 140 -11.65 1.23 -1.29
CA PHE A 140 -12.37 0.50 -0.25
C PHE A 140 -13.86 0.92 -0.17
N VAL A 141 -14.12 2.22 -0.32
CA VAL A 141 -15.48 2.76 -0.30
C VAL A 141 -16.24 2.34 -1.55
N GLY A 142 -15.56 2.27 -2.70
CA GLY A 142 -16.09 1.72 -3.95
C GLY A 142 -16.57 0.27 -3.78
N VAL A 143 -15.68 -0.62 -3.31
CA VAL A 143 -16.02 -2.04 -3.03
C VAL A 143 -17.17 -2.15 -2.01
N THR A 144 -17.14 -1.32 -0.97
CA THR A 144 -18.21 -1.28 0.04
C THR A 144 -19.57 -0.90 -0.55
N MET A 145 -19.61 0.09 -1.45
CA MET A 145 -20.85 0.50 -2.12
C MET A 145 -21.36 -0.56 -3.11
N GLN A 146 -20.46 -1.24 -3.82
CA GLN A 146 -20.78 -2.38 -4.68
C GLN A 146 -21.39 -3.53 -3.86
N PHE A 147 -20.87 -3.79 -2.66
CA PHE A 147 -21.49 -4.73 -1.73
C PHE A 147 -22.89 -4.28 -1.30
N TYR A 148 -23.11 -2.99 -1.04
CA TYR A 148 -24.44 -2.46 -0.74
C TYR A 148 -25.43 -2.64 -1.90
N LEU A 149 -24.95 -2.60 -3.15
CA LEU A 149 -25.75 -2.86 -4.34
C LEU A 149 -26.12 -4.34 -4.45
N VAL A 150 -25.12 -5.23 -4.40
CA VAL A 150 -25.27 -6.64 -4.73
C VAL A 150 -25.82 -7.47 -3.56
N TRP A 151 -25.29 -7.28 -2.35
CA TRP A 151 -25.56 -8.18 -1.23
C TRP A 151 -27.03 -8.25 -0.80
N PRO A 152 -27.80 -7.14 -0.72
CA PRO A 152 -29.21 -7.25 -0.36
C PRO A 152 -30.00 -8.12 -1.33
N LEU A 153 -29.67 -8.07 -2.63
CA LEU A 153 -30.33 -8.90 -3.65
C LEU A 153 -30.00 -10.38 -3.45
N VAL A 154 -28.72 -10.69 -3.22
CA VAL A 154 -28.25 -12.06 -2.92
C VAL A 154 -28.90 -12.59 -1.66
N LEU A 155 -28.90 -11.82 -0.57
CA LEU A 155 -29.47 -12.23 0.71
C LEU A 155 -30.99 -12.46 0.62
N LEU A 156 -31.72 -11.58 -0.07
CA LEU A 156 -33.15 -11.74 -0.30
C LEU A 156 -33.45 -12.92 -1.22
N GLY A 157 -32.64 -13.16 -2.26
CA GLY A 157 -32.73 -14.33 -3.13
C GLY A 157 -32.52 -15.64 -2.36
N LEU A 158 -31.44 -15.72 -1.57
CA LEU A 158 -31.15 -16.86 -0.70
C LEU A 158 -32.30 -17.14 0.27
N SER A 159 -32.89 -16.09 0.86
CA SER A 159 -34.03 -16.25 1.78
C SER A 159 -35.29 -16.83 1.14
N ARG A 160 -35.43 -16.71 -0.19
CA ARG A 160 -36.57 -17.25 -0.96
C ARG A 160 -36.31 -18.66 -1.47
N VAL A 161 -35.11 -18.91 -1.98
CA VAL A 161 -34.71 -20.22 -2.56
C VAL A 161 -34.47 -21.24 -1.46
N VAL A 162 -33.87 -20.82 -0.36
CA VAL A 162 -33.36 -21.73 0.66
C VAL A 162 -34.28 -21.74 1.87
N ARG A 163 -34.91 -22.90 2.14
CA ARG A 163 -35.83 -23.05 3.29
C ARG A 163 -35.15 -23.08 4.65
N ARG A 164 -33.89 -23.54 4.72
CA ARG A 164 -33.14 -23.69 5.98
C ARG A 164 -32.00 -22.70 6.05
N ARG A 165 -31.88 -22.01 7.18
CA ARG A 165 -30.78 -21.06 7.43
C ARG A 165 -29.40 -21.71 7.31
N SER A 166 -29.26 -22.97 7.70
CA SER A 166 -27.99 -23.71 7.58
C SER A 166 -27.52 -23.81 6.13
N HIS A 167 -28.44 -24.02 5.19
CA HIS A 167 -28.12 -24.07 3.76
C HIS A 167 -27.76 -22.67 3.24
N ALA A 168 -28.39 -21.60 3.74
CA ALA A 168 -28.00 -20.23 3.40
C ALA A 168 -26.58 -19.92 3.92
N CYS A 169 -26.26 -20.33 5.15
CA CYS A 169 -24.89 -20.24 5.68
C CYS A 169 -23.90 -21.04 4.83
N ALA A 170 -24.24 -22.27 4.43
CA ALA A 170 -23.39 -23.09 3.57
C ALA A 170 -23.14 -22.44 2.20
N ALA A 171 -24.18 -21.89 1.57
CA ALA A 171 -24.04 -21.17 0.30
C ALA A 171 -23.10 -19.96 0.42
N VAL A 172 -23.25 -19.15 1.48
CA VAL A 172 -22.37 -18.00 1.73
C VAL A 172 -20.93 -18.44 2.03
N ALA A 173 -20.75 -19.54 2.77
CA ALA A 173 -19.42 -20.10 3.02
C ALA A 173 -18.76 -20.59 1.72
N VAL A 174 -19.50 -21.27 0.85
CA VAL A 174 -19.00 -21.69 -0.47
C VAL A 174 -18.60 -20.49 -1.32
N LEU A 175 -19.38 -19.42 -1.34
CA LEU A 175 -19.02 -18.19 -2.06
C LEU A 175 -17.76 -17.53 -1.50
N ALA A 176 -17.59 -17.50 -0.17
CA ALA A 176 -16.40 -16.94 0.46
C ALA A 176 -15.14 -17.76 0.12
N VAL A 177 -15.25 -19.10 0.15
CA VAL A 177 -14.18 -20.01 -0.26
C VAL A 177 -13.87 -19.84 -1.75
N ALA A 178 -14.88 -19.79 -2.61
CA ALA A 178 -14.69 -19.59 -4.06
C ALA A 178 -13.97 -18.28 -4.37
N SER A 179 -14.33 -17.18 -3.69
CA SER A 179 -13.64 -15.89 -3.80
C SER A 179 -12.16 -16.00 -3.38
N SER A 180 -11.87 -16.70 -2.29
CA SER A 180 -10.50 -16.90 -1.81
C SER A 180 -9.67 -17.80 -2.73
N VAL A 181 -10.28 -18.86 -3.27
CA VAL A 181 -9.66 -19.74 -4.27
C VAL A 181 -9.39 -18.97 -5.56
N ALA A 182 -10.30 -18.10 -6.00
CA ALA A 182 -10.07 -17.24 -7.16
C ALA A 182 -8.88 -16.30 -6.94
N MET A 183 -8.76 -15.69 -5.75
CA MET A 183 -7.58 -14.88 -5.41
C MET A 183 -6.28 -15.70 -5.47
N ALA A 184 -6.26 -16.88 -4.85
CA ALA A 184 -5.08 -17.73 -4.84
C ALA A 184 -4.70 -18.25 -6.24
N ALA A 185 -5.69 -18.54 -7.08
CA ALA A 185 -5.47 -19.04 -8.44
C ALA A 185 -5.01 -17.95 -9.43
N LEU A 186 -5.42 -16.70 -9.21
CA LEU A 186 -5.02 -15.54 -10.03
C LEU A 186 -3.76 -14.85 -9.52
N TYR A 187 -3.24 -15.25 -8.35
CA TYR A 187 -2.03 -14.67 -7.80
C TYR A 187 -0.80 -15.18 -8.54
N ASP A 188 -0.09 -14.24 -9.14
CA ASP A 188 1.22 -14.45 -9.74
C ASP A 188 2.26 -13.69 -8.90
N PRO A 189 3.22 -14.38 -8.24
CA PRO A 189 4.25 -13.74 -7.44
C PRO A 189 5.25 -12.89 -8.24
N THR A 190 5.24 -13.02 -9.57
CA THR A 190 6.11 -12.28 -10.49
C THR A 190 5.42 -11.08 -11.15
N ALA A 191 4.12 -10.91 -10.94
CA ALA A 191 3.31 -9.84 -11.53
C ALA A 191 2.74 -8.89 -10.45
N ASP A 192 2.21 -7.76 -10.92
CA ASP A 192 1.53 -6.81 -10.05
C ASP A 192 0.21 -7.38 -9.48
N THR A 193 -0.11 -7.01 -8.23
CA THR A 193 -1.26 -7.55 -7.50
C THR A 193 -2.56 -6.77 -7.69
N ALA A 194 -2.61 -5.72 -8.51
CA ALA A 194 -3.79 -4.87 -8.71
C ALA A 194 -5.05 -5.67 -9.05
N ARG A 195 -4.95 -6.68 -9.94
CA ARG A 195 -6.08 -7.52 -10.35
C ARG A 195 -6.76 -8.21 -9.17
N ILE A 196 -5.96 -8.81 -8.30
CA ILE A 196 -6.48 -9.57 -7.16
C ILE A 196 -6.79 -8.66 -5.96
N TYR A 197 -6.12 -7.52 -5.85
CA TYR A 197 -6.27 -6.62 -4.71
C TYR A 197 -7.48 -5.69 -4.82
N TYR A 198 -7.78 -5.17 -6.02
CA TYR A 198 -8.96 -4.30 -6.26
C TYR A 198 -10.20 -5.05 -6.75
N GLY A 199 -10.03 -6.30 -7.20
CA GLY A 199 -11.09 -7.14 -7.74
C GLY A 199 -12.21 -7.42 -6.72
N PRO A 200 -13.47 -7.02 -6.99
CA PRO A 200 -14.57 -7.32 -6.07
C PRO A 200 -14.81 -8.82 -5.89
N ASP A 201 -14.50 -9.62 -6.91
CA ASP A 201 -14.62 -11.08 -6.92
C ASP A 201 -13.57 -11.75 -6.02
N THR A 202 -12.34 -11.26 -6.03
CA THR A 202 -11.23 -11.78 -5.21
C THR A 202 -11.25 -11.23 -3.78
N ARG A 203 -11.86 -10.06 -3.55
CA ARG A 203 -12.03 -9.45 -2.21
C ARG A 203 -13.37 -9.76 -1.54
N ALA A 204 -14.32 -10.41 -2.24
CA ALA A 204 -15.63 -10.71 -1.68
C ALA A 204 -15.58 -11.58 -0.41
N ALA A 205 -14.57 -12.44 -0.25
CA ALA A 205 -14.42 -13.34 0.88
C ALA A 205 -14.51 -12.63 2.24
N GLU A 206 -13.83 -11.49 2.41
CA GLU A 206 -13.81 -10.72 3.66
C GLU A 206 -15.23 -10.28 4.07
N LEU A 207 -15.96 -9.68 3.12
CA LEU A 207 -17.35 -9.24 3.27
C LEU A 207 -18.29 -10.44 3.55
N LEU A 208 -18.12 -11.54 2.82
CA LEU A 208 -18.95 -12.74 2.94
C LEU A 208 -18.71 -13.48 4.26
N VAL A 209 -17.49 -13.51 4.79
CA VAL A 209 -17.18 -14.04 6.13
C VAL A 209 -17.88 -13.23 7.20
N GLY A 210 -17.90 -11.90 7.08
CA GLY A 210 -18.69 -11.02 7.95
C GLY A 210 -20.18 -11.32 7.88
N ALA A 211 -20.72 -11.46 6.66
CA ALA A 211 -22.11 -11.81 6.44
C ALA A 211 -22.47 -13.20 7.00
N LEU A 212 -21.60 -14.19 6.82
CA LEU A 212 -21.73 -15.53 7.40
C LEU A 212 -21.78 -15.47 8.92
N CYS A 213 -20.89 -14.71 9.55
CA CYS A 213 -20.89 -14.50 11.00
C CYS A 213 -22.23 -13.89 11.48
N ALA A 214 -22.77 -12.90 10.75
CA ALA A 214 -24.07 -12.32 11.05
C ALA A 214 -25.20 -13.35 10.94
N LEU A 215 -25.18 -14.16 9.87
CA LEU A 215 -26.15 -15.23 9.68
C LEU A 215 -26.07 -16.27 10.80
N MET A 216 -24.88 -16.73 11.17
CA MET A 216 -24.73 -17.75 12.21
C MET A 216 -25.13 -17.25 13.60
N THR A 217 -24.76 -16.01 13.95
CA THR A 217 -24.91 -15.49 15.33
C THR A 217 -26.18 -14.68 15.57
N ARG A 218 -26.83 -14.15 14.51
CA ARG A 218 -27.96 -13.20 14.61
C ARG A 218 -27.67 -11.98 15.49
N GLY A 219 -26.40 -11.61 15.62
CA GLY A 219 -25.99 -10.51 16.50
C GLY A 219 -25.98 -10.84 17.99
N ARG A 220 -26.07 -12.13 18.36
CA ARG A 220 -26.04 -12.60 19.75
C ARG A 220 -24.66 -13.14 20.18
N GLY A 221 -23.69 -13.13 19.27
CA GLY A 221 -22.36 -13.71 19.47
C GLY A 221 -22.30 -15.24 19.31
N TRP A 222 -21.10 -15.79 19.45
CA TRP A 222 -20.85 -17.24 19.35
C TRP A 222 -21.43 -17.97 20.56
N ARG A 223 -22.10 -19.10 20.32
CA ARG A 223 -22.62 -20.00 21.36
C ARG A 223 -22.24 -21.43 21.03
N VAL A 224 -21.16 -21.90 21.64
CA VAL A 224 -20.68 -23.26 21.54
C VAL A 224 -21.14 -24.01 22.78
N ALA A 225 -21.86 -25.10 22.58
CA ALA A 225 -22.36 -25.96 23.65
C ALA A 225 -21.81 -27.38 23.45
N LEU A 226 -21.08 -27.86 24.44
CA LEU A 226 -20.52 -29.21 24.46
C LEU A 226 -21.56 -30.20 25.01
N PRO A 227 -21.54 -31.47 24.57
CA PRO A 227 -22.31 -32.54 25.23
C PRO A 227 -21.88 -32.63 26.69
N ALA A 228 -22.81 -32.49 27.64
CA ALA A 228 -22.50 -32.78 29.04
C ALA A 228 -22.43 -34.30 29.22
N GLN A 229 -21.37 -34.78 29.89
CA GLN A 229 -21.36 -36.16 30.37
C GLN A 229 -22.54 -36.33 31.35
N ALA A 230 -23.40 -37.31 31.09
CA ALA A 230 -24.45 -37.67 32.03
C ALA A 230 -23.79 -38.08 33.35
N PRO A 231 -24.30 -37.65 34.52
CA PRO A 231 -23.82 -38.18 35.79
C PRO A 231 -23.92 -39.69 35.76
N SER A 232 -22.80 -40.38 36.02
CA SER A 232 -22.70 -41.83 36.15
C SER A 232 -23.60 -42.26 37.32
N GLY A 233 -24.87 -42.56 37.04
CA GLY A 233 -25.87 -42.91 38.07
C GLY A 233 -27.33 -42.64 37.70
N ALA A 234 -27.63 -41.84 36.68
CA ALA A 234 -29.02 -41.59 36.25
C ALA A 234 -29.50 -42.57 35.16
N ALA A 235 -29.45 -43.87 35.45
CA ALA A 235 -30.11 -44.90 34.64
C ALA A 235 -31.59 -44.96 35.03
N GLY A 236 -32.44 -44.09 34.44
CA GLY A 236 -33.87 -44.19 34.77
C GLY A 236 -34.86 -43.13 34.27
N ALA A 237 -34.53 -42.26 33.32
CA ALA A 237 -35.55 -41.34 32.78
C ALA A 237 -35.51 -41.27 31.25
N HIS A 238 -36.54 -41.86 30.63
CA HIS A 238 -36.79 -41.83 29.19
C HIS A 238 -37.01 -40.39 28.70
N GLY A 239 -36.29 -39.99 27.65
CA GLY A 239 -36.74 -38.92 26.73
C GLY A 239 -36.20 -37.50 26.92
N SER A 240 -35.30 -37.22 27.87
CA SER A 240 -34.68 -35.88 27.97
C SER A 240 -33.46 -35.76 27.05
N ALA A 241 -33.45 -34.76 26.16
CA ALA A 241 -32.31 -34.47 25.29
C ALA A 241 -31.03 -34.30 26.12
N PRO A 242 -29.85 -34.76 25.64
CA PRO A 242 -28.61 -34.68 26.41
C PRO A 242 -28.35 -33.25 26.85
N ALA A 243 -28.11 -33.05 28.15
CA ALA A 243 -27.79 -31.74 28.70
C ALA A 243 -26.58 -31.16 27.95
N ARG A 244 -26.66 -29.92 27.50
CA ARG A 244 -25.57 -29.23 26.80
C ARG A 244 -25.03 -28.11 27.68
N ARG A 245 -23.72 -28.10 27.94
CA ARG A 245 -23.08 -27.05 28.72
C ARG A 245 -22.43 -26.05 27.75
N GLU A 246 -22.83 -24.79 27.81
CA GLU A 246 -22.13 -23.73 27.08
C GLU A 246 -20.70 -23.59 27.62
N LEU A 247 -19.75 -23.30 26.72
CA LEU A 247 -18.38 -22.99 27.14
C LEU A 247 -18.36 -21.83 28.16
N PRO A 248 -17.41 -21.83 29.10
CA PRO A 248 -17.25 -20.72 30.04
C PRO A 248 -16.81 -19.43 29.32
N SER A 249 -17.13 -18.27 29.89
CA SER A 249 -16.82 -16.95 29.30
C SER A 249 -15.33 -16.76 28.98
N TRP A 250 -14.44 -17.23 29.87
CA TRP A 250 -13.00 -17.13 29.68
C TRP A 250 -12.49 -17.83 28.41
N ALA A 251 -13.15 -18.91 27.96
CA ALA A 251 -12.75 -19.63 26.75
C ALA A 251 -13.03 -18.78 25.50
N TYR A 252 -14.12 -18.00 25.49
CA TYR A 252 -14.40 -17.04 24.42
C TYR A 252 -13.43 -15.86 24.46
N ASP A 253 -13.12 -15.34 25.65
CA ASP A 253 -12.14 -14.26 25.79
C ASP A 253 -10.75 -14.72 25.31
N LEU A 254 -10.31 -15.94 25.67
CA LEU A 254 -9.05 -16.53 25.18
C LEU A 254 -9.04 -16.67 23.66
N ALA A 255 -10.12 -17.18 23.05
CA ALA A 255 -10.23 -17.28 21.60
C ALA A 255 -10.19 -15.90 20.92
N GLY A 256 -10.83 -14.89 21.52
CA GLY A 256 -10.81 -13.52 21.01
C GLY A 256 -9.42 -12.88 21.11
N VAL A 257 -8.71 -13.09 22.23
CA VAL A 257 -7.33 -12.61 22.41
C VAL A 257 -6.36 -13.32 21.46
N ALA A 258 -6.48 -14.65 21.31
CA ALA A 258 -5.68 -15.41 20.36
C ALA A 258 -5.92 -14.94 18.91
N ALA A 259 -7.17 -14.65 18.54
CA ALA A 259 -7.49 -14.10 17.23
C ALA A 259 -6.92 -12.69 17.02
N LEU A 260 -6.98 -11.83 18.05
CA LEU A 260 -6.38 -10.49 17.98
C LEU A 260 -4.84 -10.58 17.87
N ALA A 261 -4.21 -11.46 18.62
CA ALA A 261 -2.77 -11.71 18.56
C ALA A 261 -2.36 -12.29 17.20
N GLY A 262 -3.16 -13.20 16.61
CA GLY A 262 -2.94 -13.72 15.26
C GLY A 262 -2.99 -12.63 14.19
N ILE A 263 -3.99 -11.74 14.25
CA ILE A 263 -4.06 -10.57 13.34
C ILE A 263 -2.85 -9.66 13.56
N ALA A 264 -2.49 -9.36 14.80
CA ALA A 264 -1.34 -8.51 15.11
C ALA A 264 -0.03 -9.11 14.60
N ALA A 265 0.18 -10.42 14.77
CA ALA A 265 1.35 -11.12 14.24
C ALA A 265 1.40 -11.00 12.70
N MET A 266 0.28 -11.26 12.02
CA MET A 266 0.20 -11.11 10.56
C MET A 266 0.45 -9.66 10.11
N MET A 267 -0.01 -8.66 10.87
CA MET A 267 0.25 -7.24 10.57
C MET A 267 1.72 -6.85 10.72
N VAL A 268 2.47 -7.56 11.56
CA VAL A 268 3.91 -7.34 11.73
C VAL A 268 4.73 -8.09 10.69
N THR A 269 4.28 -9.28 10.26
CA THR A 269 5.10 -10.18 9.42
C THR A 269 4.75 -10.19 7.93
N LEU A 270 3.56 -9.74 7.53
CA LEU A 270 3.11 -9.81 6.13
C LEU A 270 3.07 -8.43 5.51
N ASP A 271 3.86 -8.21 4.48
CA ASP A 271 3.77 -7.03 3.62
C ASP A 271 2.78 -7.24 2.46
N GLY A 272 2.71 -6.26 1.55
CA GLY A 272 1.88 -6.31 0.34
C GLY A 272 2.38 -7.27 -0.74
N TYR A 273 3.57 -7.85 -0.58
CA TYR A 273 4.20 -8.75 -1.55
C TYR A 273 4.23 -10.22 -1.08
N SER A 274 3.90 -10.46 0.18
CA SER A 274 3.89 -11.77 0.80
C SER A 274 2.93 -12.75 0.12
N ASP A 275 3.47 -13.81 -0.50
CA ASP A 275 2.70 -14.87 -1.16
C ASP A 275 1.58 -15.43 -0.28
N PHE A 276 1.86 -15.60 1.02
CA PHE A 276 0.90 -16.13 1.98
C PHE A 276 -0.35 -15.26 2.12
N ALA A 277 -0.23 -13.92 2.00
CA ALA A 277 -1.37 -13.01 2.10
C ALA A 277 -2.44 -13.36 1.06
N TYR A 278 -2.02 -13.64 -0.18
CA TYR A 278 -2.90 -13.93 -1.32
C TYR A 278 -3.30 -15.40 -1.45
N ARG A 279 -2.50 -16.33 -0.88
CA ARG A 279 -2.80 -17.77 -0.87
C ARG A 279 -3.66 -18.24 0.31
N GLY A 280 -4.25 -17.32 1.06
CA GLY A 280 -5.18 -17.63 2.16
C GLY A 280 -5.03 -16.76 3.40
N GLY A 281 -3.97 -15.96 3.50
CA GLY A 281 -3.74 -15.05 4.63
C GLY A 281 -4.88 -14.04 4.83
N ILE A 282 -5.37 -13.40 3.75
CA ILE A 282 -6.51 -12.47 3.84
C ILE A 282 -7.78 -13.19 4.32
N LEU A 283 -8.02 -14.43 3.89
CA LEU A 283 -9.12 -15.24 4.40
C LEU A 283 -8.92 -15.57 5.89
N LEU A 284 -7.71 -15.90 6.31
CA LEU A 284 -7.39 -16.15 7.72
C LEU A 284 -7.66 -14.92 8.59
N VAL A 285 -7.19 -13.73 8.20
CA VAL A 285 -7.51 -12.46 8.88
C VAL A 285 -9.02 -12.25 8.97
N SER A 286 -9.75 -12.59 7.91
CA SER A 286 -11.21 -12.48 7.88
C SER A 286 -11.88 -13.40 8.90
N LEU A 287 -11.42 -14.65 8.98
CA LEU A 287 -11.93 -15.65 9.93
C LEU A 287 -11.59 -15.26 11.38
N LEU A 288 -10.35 -14.81 11.65
CA LEU A 288 -9.95 -14.30 12.96
C LEU A 288 -10.80 -13.09 13.37
N THR A 289 -11.07 -12.19 12.43
CA THR A 289 -11.96 -11.05 12.67
C THR A 289 -13.38 -11.50 13.01
N ALA A 290 -13.93 -12.50 12.32
CA ALA A 290 -15.24 -13.07 12.63
C ALA A 290 -15.28 -13.77 14.01
N VAL A 291 -14.17 -14.39 14.44
CA VAL A 291 -14.01 -14.91 15.81
C VAL A 291 -14.17 -13.75 16.80
N ILE A 292 -13.40 -12.67 16.64
CA ILE A 292 -13.45 -11.49 17.53
C ILE A 292 -14.88 -10.91 17.55
N ILE A 293 -15.50 -10.67 16.39
CA ILE A 293 -16.87 -10.12 16.29
C ILE A 293 -17.85 -10.95 17.12
N GLY A 294 -17.84 -12.28 16.96
CA GLY A 294 -18.79 -13.12 17.70
C GLY A 294 -18.45 -13.26 19.18
N VAL A 295 -17.19 -13.12 19.60
CA VAL A 295 -16.79 -13.05 21.01
C VAL A 295 -17.29 -11.74 21.64
N VAL A 296 -16.99 -10.59 21.03
CA VAL A 296 -17.34 -9.27 21.61
C VAL A 296 -18.83 -8.94 21.53
N SER A 297 -19.57 -9.65 20.68
CA SER A 297 -21.04 -9.56 20.62
C SER A 297 -21.73 -10.33 21.75
N ARG A 298 -21.01 -11.14 22.54
CA ARG A 298 -21.54 -11.77 23.75
C ARG A 298 -21.58 -10.75 24.90
N PRO A 299 -22.62 -10.78 25.75
CA PRO A 299 -22.63 -9.97 26.98
C PRO A 299 -21.60 -10.49 28.00
N GLY A 300 -20.91 -9.58 28.68
CA GLY A 300 -20.11 -9.88 29.88
C GLY A 300 -18.67 -10.37 29.67
N GLY A 301 -18.18 -10.50 28.42
CA GLY A 301 -16.78 -10.85 28.15
C GLY A 301 -15.78 -9.74 28.52
N LEU A 302 -14.57 -10.09 28.93
CA LEU A 302 -13.51 -9.13 29.22
C LEU A 302 -13.08 -8.38 27.95
N LEU A 303 -12.87 -9.09 26.83
CA LEU A 303 -12.43 -8.47 25.59
C LEU A 303 -13.46 -7.44 25.07
N GLY A 304 -14.76 -7.77 25.19
CA GLY A 304 -15.84 -6.84 24.85
C GLY A 304 -15.89 -5.61 25.75
N ARG A 305 -15.47 -5.71 27.03
CA ARG A 305 -15.35 -4.55 27.93
C ARG A 305 -14.19 -3.65 27.55
N ILE A 306 -13.02 -4.24 27.25
CA ILE A 306 -11.81 -3.49 26.86
C ILE A 306 -12.05 -2.75 25.54
N LEU A 307 -12.48 -3.45 24.49
CA LEU A 307 -12.76 -2.82 23.19
C LEU A 307 -13.97 -1.88 23.25
N GLY A 308 -14.86 -2.08 24.23
CA GLY A 308 -16.01 -1.23 24.49
C GLY A 308 -15.72 -0.01 25.37
N LEU A 309 -14.46 0.24 25.74
CA LEU A 309 -14.08 1.41 26.54
C LEU A 309 -14.52 2.71 25.82
N ARG A 310 -14.97 3.68 26.62
CA ARG A 310 -15.53 4.94 26.09
C ARG A 310 -14.56 5.68 25.14
N PRO A 311 -13.24 5.80 25.40
CA PRO A 311 -12.32 6.44 24.46
C PRO A 311 -12.30 5.76 23.09
N LEU A 312 -12.24 4.43 23.06
CA LEU A 312 -12.28 3.66 21.81
C LEU A 312 -13.62 3.78 21.10
N ALA A 313 -14.74 3.74 21.84
CA ALA A 313 -16.06 3.92 21.24
C ALA A 313 -16.25 5.33 20.64
N VAL A 314 -15.71 6.36 21.32
CA VAL A 314 -15.73 7.74 20.85
C VAL A 314 -14.87 7.89 19.60
N ALA A 315 -13.62 7.40 19.61
CA ALA A 315 -12.73 7.42 18.45
C ALA A 315 -13.33 6.65 17.27
N GLY A 316 -13.89 5.46 17.51
CA GLY A 316 -14.49 4.63 16.46
C GLY A 316 -15.73 5.27 15.81
N ALA A 317 -16.42 6.17 16.51
CA ALA A 317 -17.50 6.97 15.92
C ALA A 317 -17.00 7.99 14.89
N ARG A 318 -15.72 8.41 14.96
CA ARG A 318 -15.04 9.27 13.97
C ARG A 318 -14.25 8.48 12.92
N GLY A 319 -14.32 7.15 12.98
CA GLY A 319 -13.44 6.31 12.17
C GLY A 319 -13.58 6.55 10.67
N PHE A 320 -14.77 6.92 10.19
CA PHE A 320 -14.95 7.26 8.77
C PHE A 320 -14.23 8.55 8.38
N ALA A 321 -14.38 9.64 9.15
CA ALA A 321 -13.64 10.87 8.93
C ALA A 321 -12.12 10.65 9.00
N LEU A 322 -11.62 9.91 10.00
CA LEU A 322 -10.20 9.57 10.11
C LEU A 322 -9.71 8.82 8.88
N TYR A 323 -10.47 7.83 8.41
CA TYR A 323 -10.15 7.09 7.20
C TYR A 323 -10.12 7.98 5.96
N LEU A 324 -11.05 8.92 5.81
CA LEU A 324 -11.04 9.77 4.61
C LEU A 324 -9.86 10.74 4.59
N TRP A 325 -9.51 11.35 5.73
CA TRP A 325 -8.52 12.43 5.78
C TRP A 325 -7.07 11.99 5.95
N HIS A 326 -6.79 10.80 6.51
CA HIS A 326 -5.41 10.44 6.83
C HIS A 326 -4.49 10.43 5.60
N TYR A 327 -4.90 9.75 4.52
CA TYR A 327 -4.01 9.51 3.39
C TYR A 327 -3.70 10.76 2.54
N PRO A 328 -4.69 11.60 2.17
CA PRO A 328 -4.38 12.85 1.47
C PRO A 328 -3.48 13.77 2.29
N LEU A 329 -3.70 13.87 3.60
CA LEU A 329 -2.89 14.72 4.47
C LEU A 329 -1.47 14.18 4.60
N LEU A 330 -1.29 12.86 4.78
CA LEU A 330 0.03 12.25 4.84
C LEU A 330 0.84 12.55 3.56
N LEU A 331 0.24 12.40 2.38
CA LEU A 331 0.93 12.65 1.11
C LEU A 331 1.28 14.12 0.89
N VAL A 332 0.44 15.06 1.33
CA VAL A 332 0.74 16.50 1.23
C VAL A 332 1.81 16.92 2.25
N MET A 333 1.82 16.33 3.44
CA MET A 333 2.80 16.63 4.49
C MET A 333 4.16 15.93 4.28
N ASN A 334 4.17 14.83 3.51
CA ASN A 334 5.34 14.02 3.18
C ASN A 334 5.54 13.95 1.66
N PRO A 335 6.15 14.98 1.04
CA PRO A 335 6.45 14.95 -0.39
C PRO A 335 7.43 13.81 -0.68
N ALA A 336 7.24 13.16 -1.84
CA ALA A 336 8.03 12.01 -2.25
C ALA A 336 9.53 12.31 -2.41
N THR A 337 9.89 13.55 -2.71
CA THR A 337 11.27 14.02 -2.83
C THR A 337 12.01 14.13 -1.50
N ARG A 338 11.31 14.03 -0.36
CA ARG A 338 11.94 14.13 0.96
C ARG A 338 12.89 12.95 1.17
N THR A 339 14.19 13.26 1.19
CA THR A 339 15.27 12.30 1.42
C THR A 339 15.64 12.17 2.89
N THR A 340 15.22 13.14 3.72
CA THR A 340 15.51 13.20 5.16
C THR A 340 14.38 12.61 5.99
N GLU A 341 14.73 11.81 7.00
CA GLU A 341 13.73 11.22 7.88
C GLU A 341 13.03 12.28 8.76
N LEU A 342 11.73 12.11 8.96
CA LEU A 342 11.01 12.93 9.93
C LEU A 342 11.41 12.54 11.36
N PRO A 343 11.75 13.51 12.22
CA PRO A 343 11.92 13.20 13.63
C PRO A 343 10.58 12.71 14.23
N TRP A 344 10.67 11.89 15.29
CA TRP A 344 9.50 11.29 15.94
C TRP A 344 8.39 12.28 16.32
N TRP A 345 8.75 13.52 16.69
CA TRP A 345 7.79 14.57 17.03
C TRP A 345 7.05 15.11 15.80
N GLY A 346 7.66 15.07 14.61
CA GLY A 346 7.04 15.44 13.35
C GLY A 346 5.85 14.53 13.06
N TRP A 347 6.05 13.21 13.19
CA TRP A 347 4.99 12.22 13.06
C TRP A 347 3.82 12.44 14.04
N LEU A 348 4.12 12.87 15.27
CA LEU A 348 3.08 13.21 16.25
C LEU A 348 2.27 14.46 15.84
N LEU A 349 2.92 15.46 15.26
CA LEU A 349 2.25 16.66 14.75
C LEU A 349 1.36 16.34 13.55
N GLU A 350 1.82 15.48 12.65
CA GLU A 350 1.02 15.01 11.51
C GLU A 350 -0.21 14.22 11.96
N LEU A 351 -0.03 13.28 12.90
CA LEU A 351 -1.15 12.55 13.49
C LEU A 351 -2.15 13.50 14.17
N LEU A 352 -1.66 14.51 14.89
CA LEU A 352 -2.51 15.52 15.51
C LEU A 352 -3.29 16.32 14.45
N ALA A 353 -2.64 16.73 13.35
CA ALA A 353 -3.30 17.43 12.25
C ALA A 353 -4.41 16.58 11.63
N ILE A 354 -4.15 15.29 11.35
CA ILE A 354 -5.15 14.34 10.84
C ILE A 354 -6.34 14.23 11.81
N VAL A 355 -6.08 14.05 13.10
CA VAL A 355 -7.13 13.92 14.12
C VAL A 355 -7.97 15.20 14.24
N VAL A 356 -7.34 16.38 14.21
CA VAL A 356 -8.03 17.67 14.28
C VAL A 356 -8.92 17.89 13.05
N VAL A 357 -8.37 17.70 11.84
CA VAL A 357 -9.14 17.85 10.60
C VAL A 357 -10.28 16.84 10.52
N ALA A 358 -10.04 15.58 10.90
CA ALA A 358 -11.08 14.56 10.95
C ALA A 358 -12.17 14.89 11.99
N GLU A 359 -11.82 15.41 13.17
CA GLU A 359 -12.82 15.81 14.18
C GLU A 359 -13.68 16.99 13.71
N LEU A 360 -13.07 17.98 13.04
CA LEU A 360 -13.79 19.11 12.45
C LEU A 360 -14.74 18.62 11.35
N SER A 361 -14.25 17.80 10.42
CA SER A 361 -15.05 17.21 9.35
C SER A 361 -16.22 16.38 9.89
N TYR A 362 -15.95 15.54 10.89
CA TYR A 362 -16.98 14.75 11.57
C TYR A 362 -18.07 15.63 12.20
N ARG A 363 -17.69 16.70 12.91
CA ARG A 363 -18.67 17.58 13.59
C ARG A 363 -19.49 18.41 12.61
N LEU A 364 -18.87 18.91 11.54
CA LEU A 364 -19.50 19.84 10.60
C LEU A 364 -20.35 19.11 9.58
N ILE A 365 -19.91 17.95 9.10
CA ILE A 365 -20.52 17.21 7.99
C ILE A 365 -21.25 15.98 8.53
N GLU A 366 -20.55 15.06 9.20
CA GLU A 366 -21.12 13.74 9.52
C GLU A 366 -22.16 13.74 10.64
N ARG A 367 -21.97 14.56 11.68
CA ARG A 367 -22.80 14.55 12.90
C ARG A 367 -24.24 15.04 12.67
N GLY A 368 -24.55 15.61 11.49
CA GLY A 368 -25.90 16.02 11.06
C GLY A 368 -26.51 15.20 9.92
N VAL A 369 -25.75 14.28 9.31
CA VAL A 369 -26.18 13.50 8.14
C VAL A 369 -27.04 12.31 8.58
N GLY A 370 -28.34 12.59 8.76
CA GLY A 370 -29.35 11.61 9.18
C GLY A 370 -30.80 12.11 9.12
N ALA A 371 -31.01 13.41 8.89
CA ALA A 371 -32.31 14.01 8.60
C ALA A 371 -32.55 14.11 7.08
N PRO A 372 -33.81 14.12 6.61
CA PRO A 372 -34.12 14.35 5.20
C PRO A 372 -33.52 15.68 4.68
N LEU A 373 -33.07 15.64 3.42
CA LEU A 373 -32.05 16.45 2.72
C LEU A 373 -32.21 17.99 2.63
N ALA A 374 -33.01 18.62 3.48
CA ALA A 374 -33.14 20.07 3.50
C ALA A 374 -33.34 20.67 4.91
N LEU A 375 -33.68 19.84 5.90
CA LEU A 375 -34.18 20.32 7.20
C LEU A 375 -33.24 20.03 8.38
N GLY A 376 -32.12 19.31 8.19
CA GLY A 376 -31.21 18.97 9.30
C GLY A 376 -29.71 19.02 9.01
N GLN A 377 -29.28 19.41 7.81
CA GLN A 377 -27.87 19.76 7.56
C GLN A 377 -27.61 21.20 7.98
N SER A 378 -26.43 21.47 8.56
CA SER A 378 -26.03 22.84 8.89
C SER A 378 -25.77 23.63 7.59
N ARG A 379 -26.01 24.95 7.60
CA ARG A 379 -25.65 25.83 6.47
C ARG A 379 -24.16 25.73 6.12
N VAL A 380 -23.33 25.45 7.13
CA VAL A 380 -21.88 25.26 6.99
C VAL A 380 -21.57 24.00 6.18
N ALA A 381 -22.27 22.89 6.44
CA ALA A 381 -22.09 21.65 5.66
C ALA A 381 -22.43 21.86 4.18
N LEU A 382 -23.57 22.49 3.90
CA LEU A 382 -24.00 22.78 2.53
C LEU A 382 -23.02 23.71 1.80
N ALA A 383 -22.52 24.75 2.48
CA ALA A 383 -21.50 25.63 1.92
C ALA A 383 -20.18 24.89 1.64
N ALA A 384 -19.73 24.05 2.57
CA ALA A 384 -18.53 23.23 2.37
C ALA A 384 -18.68 22.26 1.20
N GLU A 385 -19.84 21.59 1.08
CA GLU A 385 -20.16 20.71 -0.05
C GLU A 385 -20.19 21.47 -1.38
N ALA A 386 -20.78 22.67 -1.42
CA ALA A 386 -20.83 23.50 -2.63
C ALA A 386 -19.44 24.00 -3.06
N VAL A 387 -18.63 24.46 -2.10
CA VAL A 387 -17.25 24.89 -2.35
C VAL A 387 -16.40 23.70 -2.82
N ALA A 388 -16.56 22.53 -2.19
CA ALA A 388 -15.84 21.33 -2.59
C ALA A 388 -16.27 20.86 -3.99
N LEU A 389 -17.57 20.89 -4.31
CA LEU A 389 -18.06 20.59 -5.65
C LEU A 389 -17.47 21.55 -6.69
N LEU A 390 -17.44 22.86 -6.39
CA LEU A 390 -16.83 23.84 -7.27
C LEU A 390 -15.35 23.55 -7.46
N ALA A 391 -14.60 23.24 -6.39
CA ALA A 391 -13.19 22.88 -6.49
C ALA A 391 -12.98 21.64 -7.37
N VAL A 392 -13.81 20.60 -7.22
CA VAL A 392 -13.75 19.41 -8.08
C VAL A 392 -14.03 19.77 -9.53
N VAL A 393 -15.07 20.56 -9.81
CA VAL A 393 -15.42 20.99 -11.17
C VAL A 393 -14.29 21.81 -11.79
N VAL A 394 -13.73 22.78 -11.05
CA VAL A 394 -12.61 23.60 -11.52
C VAL A 394 -11.40 22.74 -11.82
N VAL A 395 -11.00 21.84 -10.92
CA VAL A 395 -9.80 20.99 -11.10
C VAL A 395 -10.00 19.97 -12.22
N THR A 396 -11.20 19.39 -12.34
CA THR A 396 -11.52 18.45 -13.43
C THR A 396 -11.58 19.10 -14.80
N LEU A 397 -11.96 20.38 -14.89
CA LEU A 397 -12.03 21.12 -16.14
C LEU A 397 -10.75 21.89 -16.48
N ALA A 398 -9.90 22.21 -15.49
CA ALA A 398 -8.65 22.93 -15.71
C ALA A 398 -7.69 22.12 -16.61
N PRO A 399 -7.07 22.71 -17.64
CA PRO A 399 -6.06 22.03 -18.45
C PRO A 399 -4.85 21.67 -17.58
N ILE A 400 -4.25 20.51 -17.83
CA ILE A 400 -2.99 20.10 -17.18
C ILE A 400 -1.86 20.76 -17.97
N SER A 401 -1.07 21.63 -17.33
CA SER A 401 0.13 22.18 -17.97
C SER A 401 1.21 21.12 -18.08
N ALA A 402 2.01 21.12 -19.15
CA ALA A 402 3.10 20.15 -19.35
C ALA A 402 4.18 20.21 -18.26
N GLU A 403 4.35 21.34 -17.56
CA GLU A 403 5.21 21.45 -16.38
C GLU A 403 4.70 20.66 -15.17
N GLN A 404 3.40 20.37 -15.08
CA GLN A 404 2.77 19.70 -13.92
C GLN A 404 2.93 18.18 -13.95
N THR A 405 3.50 17.60 -15.01
CA THR A 405 3.74 16.15 -15.08
C THR A 405 5.06 15.72 -14.45
N GLY A 406 5.90 16.67 -14.02
CA GLY A 406 7.10 16.44 -13.19
C GLY A 406 8.22 15.61 -13.84
N VAL A 407 7.98 15.00 -15.01
CA VAL A 407 8.93 14.18 -15.76
C VAL A 407 8.88 14.61 -17.23
N PRO A 408 10.01 14.95 -17.88
CA PRO A 408 10.06 15.20 -19.31
C PRO A 408 9.57 13.98 -20.09
N VAL A 409 8.68 14.20 -21.07
CA VAL A 409 8.04 13.16 -21.90
C VAL A 409 9.07 12.25 -22.60
N ASP A 410 10.27 12.74 -22.86
CA ASP A 410 11.37 12.01 -23.52
C ASP A 410 11.96 10.87 -22.66
N GLN A 411 11.74 10.85 -21.34
CA GLN A 411 12.09 9.70 -20.50
C GLN A 411 10.98 8.63 -20.43
N GLN A 412 9.77 8.94 -20.91
CA GLN A 412 8.63 8.01 -20.96
C GLN A 412 8.44 7.35 -22.33
N ALA A 413 9.05 7.90 -23.39
CA ALA A 413 9.03 7.35 -24.75
C ALA A 413 10.45 7.19 -25.27
N GLY A 414 10.83 5.97 -25.69
CA GLY A 414 12.16 5.61 -26.16
C GLY A 414 12.59 6.30 -27.47
N GLY A 415 12.88 7.60 -27.40
CA GLY A 415 13.50 8.36 -28.48
C GLY A 415 14.98 8.59 -28.18
N SER A 416 15.85 7.97 -28.97
CA SER A 416 17.29 8.26 -28.99
C SER A 416 17.53 9.71 -29.44
N VAL A 417 18.06 10.55 -28.56
CA VAL A 417 18.64 11.84 -28.95
C VAL A 417 20.15 11.66 -29.06
N GLU A 418 20.62 11.32 -30.25
CA GLU A 418 22.01 11.56 -30.64
C GLU A 418 22.16 13.07 -30.88
N ALA A 419 22.77 13.76 -29.93
CA ALA A 419 23.44 15.04 -30.21
C ALA A 419 24.95 14.78 -30.06
N ALA A 420 25.66 14.80 -31.18
CA ALA A 420 27.11 14.65 -31.22
C ALA A 420 27.77 15.73 -30.35
N PHE A 421 28.59 15.29 -29.40
CA PHE A 421 29.43 16.15 -28.57
C PHE A 421 30.60 16.69 -29.43
N ASP A 422 30.78 18.01 -29.43
CA ASP A 422 31.91 18.71 -30.06
C ASP A 422 32.92 19.11 -28.96
N PRO A 423 34.06 18.42 -28.84
CA PRO A 423 35.05 18.65 -27.79
C PRO A 423 35.83 19.97 -27.95
N ASP A 424 35.74 20.67 -29.08
CA ASP A 424 36.58 21.84 -29.37
C ASP A 424 35.93 23.20 -29.00
N ALA A 425 34.71 23.19 -28.43
CA ALA A 425 33.93 24.42 -28.27
C ALA A 425 34.42 25.39 -27.18
N GLN A 426 35.22 24.98 -26.20
CA GLN A 426 35.79 25.90 -25.20
C GLN A 426 37.19 25.46 -24.75
N GLY A 427 38.22 26.03 -25.38
CA GLY A 427 39.60 25.86 -24.96
C GLY A 427 39.86 26.47 -23.58
N TYR A 428 40.17 25.62 -22.60
CA TYR A 428 40.83 26.00 -21.35
C TYR A 428 42.17 25.29 -21.25
N ASP A 429 43.24 26.08 -21.13
CA ASP A 429 44.60 25.61 -20.85
C ASP A 429 44.77 25.39 -19.35
N VAL A 430 45.06 24.14 -18.95
CA VAL A 430 45.34 23.75 -17.55
C VAL A 430 46.79 23.28 -17.37
N SER A 431 47.72 23.81 -18.14
CA SER A 431 49.15 23.60 -17.89
C SER A 431 49.60 24.30 -16.59
N GLY A 432 49.40 23.64 -15.45
CA GLY A 432 50.06 24.00 -14.19
C GLY A 432 49.31 23.62 -12.93
N THR A 433 49.47 22.37 -12.47
CA THR A 433 49.22 22.02 -11.06
C THR A 433 50.54 21.64 -10.39
N PHE A 434 50.76 22.25 -9.23
CA PHE A 434 52.03 22.43 -8.50
C PHE A 434 52.67 21.13 -7.93
N LEU A 435 52.21 19.95 -8.34
CA LEU A 435 52.61 18.65 -7.75
C LEU A 435 52.89 17.54 -8.78
N ALA A 436 52.80 17.84 -10.08
CA ALA A 436 53.15 16.88 -11.12
C ALA A 436 54.63 16.45 -10.99
N GLY A 437 54.86 15.13 -10.85
CA GLY A 437 56.21 14.56 -10.74
C GLY A 437 56.78 14.40 -9.33
N THR A 438 55.97 14.55 -8.27
CA THR A 438 56.41 14.29 -6.89
C THR A 438 56.14 12.84 -6.45
N ALA A 439 56.98 12.31 -5.56
CA ALA A 439 56.81 10.98 -4.95
C ALA A 439 55.50 10.83 -4.14
N PHE A 440 54.84 11.95 -3.81
CA PHE A 440 53.54 11.97 -3.15
C PHE A 440 52.40 11.58 -4.11
N ALA A 441 52.48 11.98 -5.39
CA ALA A 441 51.51 11.54 -6.42
C ALA A 441 51.57 10.02 -6.62
N THR A 442 52.79 9.47 -6.66
CA THR A 442 53.01 8.02 -6.77
C THR A 442 52.57 7.26 -5.51
N ALA A 443 52.72 7.86 -4.32
CA ALA A 443 52.27 7.26 -3.06
C ALA A 443 50.74 7.19 -2.95
N VAL A 444 50.00 8.15 -3.51
CA VAL A 444 48.53 8.11 -3.59
C VAL A 444 48.05 7.10 -4.64
N ASP A 445 48.72 6.99 -5.79
CA ASP A 445 48.44 5.95 -6.79
C ASP A 445 48.65 4.53 -6.25
N THR A 446 49.61 4.33 -5.35
CA THR A 446 49.94 3.00 -4.78
C THR A 446 48.98 2.58 -3.65
N ILE A 447 48.21 3.51 -3.08
CA ILE A 447 47.26 3.23 -1.98
C ILE A 447 45.88 2.78 -2.50
N ASN A 448 45.52 3.12 -3.74
CA ASN A 448 44.23 2.75 -4.33
C ASN A 448 44.35 1.45 -5.14
N SER A 449 43.88 0.34 -4.57
CA SER A 449 43.94 -1.00 -5.13
C SER A 449 42.95 -1.27 -6.27
N ARG A 450 42.84 -0.40 -7.29
CA ARG A 450 42.14 -0.68 -8.56
C ARG A 450 42.82 0.02 -9.74
N ASN A 451 43.20 -0.76 -10.74
CA ASN A 451 43.99 -0.37 -11.91
C ASN A 451 43.14 0.38 -12.97
N TYR A 452 42.45 1.45 -12.60
CA TYR A 452 41.68 2.26 -13.55
C TYR A 452 42.20 3.69 -13.56
N ASP A 453 42.49 4.20 -14.75
CA ASP A 453 42.84 5.59 -14.97
C ASP A 453 41.57 6.45 -14.97
N VAL A 454 41.68 7.64 -14.40
CA VAL A 454 40.62 8.66 -14.43
C VAL A 454 41.22 9.93 -15.03
N ASP A 455 40.69 10.34 -16.18
CA ASP A 455 41.09 11.55 -16.87
C ASP A 455 40.74 12.78 -16.03
N ALA A 456 41.75 13.60 -15.73
CA ALA A 456 41.60 14.72 -14.81
C ALA A 456 40.78 15.90 -15.38
N GLN A 457 40.58 15.96 -16.71
CA GLN A 457 39.84 17.05 -17.36
C GLN A 457 38.37 16.69 -17.55
N THR A 458 38.11 15.46 -17.98
CA THR A 458 36.78 14.97 -18.36
C THR A 458 36.11 14.17 -17.24
N GLY A 459 36.89 13.66 -16.29
CA GLY A 459 36.43 12.74 -15.25
C GLY A 459 36.09 11.35 -15.75
N ALA A 460 36.36 11.04 -17.02
CA ALA A 460 36.13 9.74 -17.63
C ALA A 460 37.15 8.70 -17.15
N THR A 461 36.75 7.43 -17.11
CA THR A 461 37.60 6.31 -16.71
C THR A 461 37.72 5.26 -17.81
N ASP A 462 38.83 4.55 -17.84
CA ASP A 462 39.04 3.41 -18.73
C ASP A 462 38.39 2.12 -18.24
N ALA A 463 37.76 2.12 -17.07
CA ALA A 463 37.08 0.96 -16.49
C ALA A 463 36.05 0.35 -17.45
N SER A 464 36.19 -0.96 -17.72
CA SER A 464 35.18 -1.74 -18.42
C SER A 464 34.08 -2.15 -17.45
N VAL A 465 32.88 -1.61 -17.65
CA VAL A 465 31.72 -1.78 -16.76
C VAL A 465 30.51 -2.22 -17.56
N LEU A 466 29.83 -3.29 -17.12
CA LEU A 466 28.50 -3.66 -17.58
C LEU A 466 27.47 -3.23 -16.54
N LEU A 467 26.67 -2.21 -16.84
CA LEU A 467 25.58 -1.75 -15.98
C LEU A 467 24.25 -2.28 -16.49
N ILE A 468 23.55 -3.04 -15.65
CA ILE A 468 22.19 -3.52 -15.89
C ILE A 468 21.27 -2.80 -14.93
N GLY A 469 20.35 -2.00 -15.48
CA GLY A 469 19.58 -1.07 -14.69
C GLY A 469 18.09 -1.01 -15.01
N ASP A 470 17.35 -0.36 -14.11
CA ASP A 470 15.96 0.02 -14.31
C ASP A 470 15.83 1.49 -14.77
N SER A 471 14.69 2.14 -14.51
CA SER A 471 14.41 3.51 -14.94
C SER A 471 15.36 4.54 -14.31
N VAL A 472 15.89 4.28 -13.11
CA VAL A 472 16.80 5.21 -12.43
C VAL A 472 18.12 5.28 -13.17
N ALA A 473 18.74 4.13 -13.46
CA ALA A 473 19.95 4.04 -14.26
C ALA A 473 19.74 4.56 -15.68
N LYS A 474 18.56 4.32 -16.27
CA LYS A 474 18.20 4.86 -17.58
C LYS A 474 18.21 6.40 -17.58
N GLY A 475 17.75 7.02 -16.50
CA GLY A 475 17.79 8.48 -16.31
C GLY A 475 19.21 9.05 -16.26
N ALA A 476 20.22 8.23 -15.98
CA ALA A 476 21.64 8.62 -15.90
C ALA A 476 22.48 8.13 -17.09
N GLU A 477 21.86 7.60 -18.15
CA GLU A 477 22.58 6.93 -19.25
C GLU A 477 23.56 7.87 -19.98
N ALA A 478 23.18 9.14 -20.20
CA ALA A 478 24.03 10.11 -20.89
C ALA A 478 25.31 10.41 -20.09
N GLN A 479 25.16 10.65 -18.78
CA GLN A 479 26.26 10.86 -17.85
C GLN A 479 27.12 9.59 -17.74
N PHE A 480 26.50 8.41 -17.69
CA PHE A 480 27.23 7.14 -17.63
C PHE A 480 28.14 6.96 -18.84
N LYS A 481 27.63 7.17 -20.07
CA LYS A 481 28.44 7.04 -21.29
C LYS A 481 29.59 8.04 -21.36
N ARG A 482 29.41 9.23 -20.77
CA ARG A 482 30.47 10.24 -20.68
C ARG A 482 31.58 9.83 -19.70
N VAL A 483 31.21 9.24 -18.56
CA VAL A 483 32.16 8.88 -17.49
C VAL A 483 32.78 7.49 -17.71
N PHE A 484 32.06 6.55 -18.30
CA PHE A 484 32.50 5.19 -18.62
C PHE A 484 32.45 4.94 -20.14
N PRO A 485 33.33 5.57 -20.92
CA PRO A 485 33.35 5.42 -22.38
C PRO A 485 33.61 3.97 -22.85
N ASN A 486 34.29 3.16 -22.03
CA ASN A 486 34.52 1.73 -22.28
C ASN A 486 33.44 0.82 -21.65
N GLY A 487 32.41 1.41 -21.03
CA GLY A 487 31.32 0.70 -20.38
C GLY A 487 30.13 0.47 -21.30
N TRP A 488 29.33 -0.54 -20.96
CA TRP A 488 28.04 -0.82 -21.56
C TRP A 488 26.93 -0.65 -20.53
N ILE A 489 25.85 0.03 -20.91
CA ILE A 489 24.66 0.19 -20.09
C ILE A 489 23.44 -0.36 -20.81
N ASP A 490 22.80 -1.35 -20.19
CA ASP A 490 21.48 -1.82 -20.57
C ASP A 490 20.50 -1.45 -19.44
N ALA A 491 19.72 -0.40 -19.66
CA ALA A 491 18.72 0.08 -18.72
C ALA A 491 17.36 0.29 -19.38
N ALA A 492 16.28 -0.10 -18.69
CA ALA A 492 14.92 0.01 -19.22
C ALA A 492 13.90 0.47 -18.17
N VAL A 493 12.95 1.31 -18.61
CA VAL A 493 11.86 1.82 -17.77
C VAL A 493 10.95 0.67 -17.33
N GLY A 494 10.65 0.61 -16.02
CA GLY A 494 9.77 -0.41 -15.44
C GLY A 494 10.39 -1.81 -15.33
N ARG A 495 11.70 -1.97 -15.64
CA ARG A 495 12.39 -3.26 -15.52
C ARG A 495 12.29 -3.80 -14.10
N GLN A 496 11.84 -5.05 -14.00
CA GLN A 496 11.75 -5.81 -12.76
C GLN A 496 13.09 -6.49 -12.46
N PHE A 497 13.37 -6.74 -11.18
CA PHE A 497 14.59 -7.43 -10.75
C PHE A 497 14.72 -8.83 -11.37
N THR A 498 13.59 -9.52 -11.56
CA THR A 498 13.50 -10.85 -12.20
C THR A 498 14.08 -10.90 -13.60
N ALA A 499 13.98 -9.81 -14.37
CA ALA A 499 14.50 -9.75 -15.73
C ALA A 499 16.03 -9.60 -15.77
N GLY A 500 16.68 -9.28 -14.64
CA GLY A 500 18.10 -8.96 -14.59
C GLY A 500 18.99 -10.09 -15.11
N ILE A 501 18.65 -11.35 -14.82
CA ILE A 501 19.48 -12.51 -15.21
C ILE A 501 19.45 -12.75 -16.72
N ASP A 502 18.27 -12.64 -17.33
CA ASP A 502 18.11 -12.82 -18.78
C ASP A 502 18.81 -11.69 -19.53
N VAL A 503 18.67 -10.44 -19.05
CA VAL A 503 19.36 -9.28 -19.61
C VAL A 503 20.87 -9.41 -19.48
N TYR A 504 21.38 -9.84 -18.31
CA TYR A 504 22.80 -10.09 -18.10
C TYR A 504 23.35 -11.12 -19.09
N ASN A 505 22.70 -12.28 -19.18
CA ASN A 505 23.12 -13.34 -20.09
C ASN A 505 23.09 -12.87 -21.54
N GLN A 506 22.09 -12.09 -21.94
CA GLN A 506 21.99 -11.52 -23.28
C GLN A 506 23.13 -10.53 -23.56
N CYS A 507 23.41 -9.58 -22.66
CA CYS A 507 24.52 -8.63 -22.83
C CYS A 507 25.88 -9.35 -22.96
N VAL A 508 26.12 -10.38 -22.14
CA VAL A 508 27.35 -11.18 -22.23
C VAL A 508 27.42 -11.94 -23.55
N ALA A 509 26.32 -12.53 -24.01
CA ALA A 509 26.25 -13.23 -25.29
C ALA A 509 26.49 -12.29 -26.49
N ASP A 510 26.07 -11.04 -26.38
CA ASP A 510 26.26 -9.99 -27.39
C ASP A 510 27.67 -9.37 -27.35
N GLY A 511 28.55 -9.85 -26.47
CA GLY A 511 29.95 -9.40 -26.38
C GLY A 511 30.18 -8.20 -25.46
N HIS A 512 29.20 -7.83 -24.64
CA HIS A 512 29.28 -6.73 -23.67
C HIS A 512 29.69 -7.19 -22.25
N GLY A 513 30.33 -8.36 -22.14
CA GLY A 513 30.88 -8.80 -20.86
C GLY A 513 31.99 -7.86 -20.37
N ALA A 514 32.01 -7.59 -19.07
CA ALA A 514 32.96 -6.69 -18.43
C ALA A 514 33.55 -7.31 -17.14
N ASP A 515 34.67 -6.77 -16.67
CA ASP A 515 35.32 -7.17 -15.41
C ASP A 515 34.54 -6.67 -14.18
N VAL A 516 33.81 -5.57 -14.36
CA VAL A 516 32.92 -4.98 -13.36
C VAL A 516 31.48 -5.06 -13.84
N VAL A 517 30.61 -5.66 -13.03
CA VAL A 517 29.16 -5.75 -13.31
C VAL A 517 28.40 -4.97 -12.24
N VAL A 518 27.51 -4.07 -12.65
CA VAL A 518 26.69 -3.24 -11.77
C VAL A 518 25.22 -3.55 -12.00
N PHE A 519 24.54 -4.03 -10.96
CA PHE A 519 23.09 -4.21 -10.93
C PHE A 519 22.42 -3.03 -10.23
N ALA A 520 21.86 -2.12 -11.02
CA ALA A 520 21.05 -0.99 -10.59
C ALA A 520 19.55 -1.31 -10.76
N LEU A 521 19.10 -2.37 -10.08
CA LEU A 521 17.75 -2.91 -10.15
C LEU A 521 17.10 -2.91 -8.78
N GLY A 522 15.79 -2.74 -8.73
CA GLY A 522 14.99 -2.90 -7.51
C GLY A 522 13.99 -1.77 -7.28
N SER A 523 14.04 -0.69 -8.05
CA SER A 523 13.13 0.45 -7.88
C SER A 523 11.68 0.09 -8.21
N ASN A 524 11.46 -0.94 -9.04
CA ASN A 524 10.14 -1.32 -9.55
C ASN A 524 9.51 -2.56 -8.88
N GLY A 525 10.22 -3.22 -7.95
CA GLY A 525 9.74 -4.46 -7.32
C GLY A 525 10.70 -5.02 -6.28
N VAL A 526 10.17 -5.85 -5.38
CA VAL A 526 10.97 -6.51 -4.34
C VAL A 526 11.82 -7.63 -4.96
N ALA A 527 13.12 -7.58 -4.71
CA ALA A 527 14.06 -8.64 -5.04
C ALA A 527 13.96 -9.79 -4.03
N ARG A 528 14.22 -11.01 -4.48
CA ARG A 528 14.31 -12.21 -3.62
C ARG A 528 15.77 -12.63 -3.51
N GLU A 529 16.13 -13.18 -2.34
CA GLU A 529 17.51 -13.63 -2.07
C GLU A 529 18.02 -14.60 -3.16
N GLU A 530 17.20 -15.57 -3.57
CA GLU A 530 17.52 -16.51 -4.65
C GLU A 530 17.86 -15.81 -5.97
N GLN A 531 17.17 -14.71 -6.30
CA GLN A 531 17.42 -13.94 -7.52
C GLN A 531 18.74 -13.18 -7.43
N VAL A 532 19.02 -12.55 -6.29
CA VAL A 532 20.29 -11.84 -6.04
C VAL A 532 21.46 -12.81 -6.15
N ARG A 533 21.35 -13.99 -5.52
CA ARG A 533 22.37 -15.05 -5.60
C ARG A 533 22.55 -15.56 -7.03
N SER A 534 21.45 -15.77 -7.75
CA SER A 534 21.52 -16.23 -9.16
C SER A 534 22.27 -15.25 -10.07
N LEU A 535 22.13 -13.93 -9.84
CA LEU A 535 22.90 -12.91 -10.55
C LEU A 535 24.40 -12.99 -10.22
N ILE A 536 24.73 -13.10 -8.94
CA ILE A 536 26.13 -13.24 -8.48
C ILE A 536 26.77 -14.49 -9.09
N ASP A 537 26.08 -15.62 -9.02
CA ASP A 537 26.56 -16.90 -9.54
C ASP A 537 26.77 -16.85 -11.06
N ALA A 538 25.91 -16.14 -11.80
CA ALA A 538 26.05 -15.94 -13.24
C ALA A 538 27.23 -15.03 -13.62
N CYS A 539 27.61 -14.09 -12.75
CA CYS A 539 28.82 -13.28 -12.92
C CYS A 539 30.11 -14.08 -12.72
N GLY A 540 30.07 -15.09 -11.87
CA GLY A 540 31.25 -15.87 -11.47
C GLY A 540 32.16 -15.12 -10.49
N ALA A 541 33.08 -15.86 -9.86
CA ALA A 541 33.93 -15.32 -8.79
C ALA A 541 35.02 -14.34 -9.27
N ASP A 542 35.38 -14.38 -10.56
CA ASP A 542 36.47 -13.58 -11.12
C ASP A 542 36.07 -12.12 -11.41
N ARG A 543 34.76 -11.83 -11.45
CA ARG A 543 34.24 -10.49 -11.73
C ARG A 543 33.91 -9.76 -10.44
N LYS A 544 34.11 -8.44 -10.43
CA LYS A 544 33.63 -7.59 -9.35
C LYS A 544 32.18 -7.23 -9.59
N VAL A 545 31.31 -7.51 -8.62
CA VAL A 545 29.86 -7.28 -8.73
C VAL A 545 29.43 -6.19 -7.76
N TYR A 546 28.60 -5.27 -8.24
CA TYR A 546 27.98 -4.24 -7.43
C TYR A 546 26.46 -4.34 -7.47
N PHE A 547 25.83 -4.23 -6.31
CA PHE A 547 24.42 -3.88 -6.22
C PHE A 547 24.28 -2.42 -5.80
N VAL A 548 23.45 -1.66 -6.50
CA VAL A 548 23.16 -0.28 -6.13
C VAL A 548 21.91 -0.25 -5.25
N THR A 549 22.00 0.34 -4.07
CA THR A 549 20.82 0.53 -3.22
C THR A 549 19.80 1.43 -3.92
N THR A 550 18.52 1.16 -3.73
CA THR A 550 17.42 1.94 -4.28
C THR A 550 17.11 3.16 -3.41
N ARG A 551 16.61 4.22 -4.03
CA ARG A 551 15.95 5.36 -3.37
C ARG A 551 14.60 5.56 -4.03
N VAL A 552 13.55 5.08 -3.36
CA VAL A 552 12.16 5.23 -3.80
C VAL A 552 11.28 5.44 -2.56
N PRO A 553 10.25 6.29 -2.62
CA PRO A 553 9.39 6.62 -1.47
C PRO A 553 8.39 5.50 -1.16
N MET A 554 8.89 4.27 -1.01
CA MET A 554 8.09 3.08 -0.82
C MET A 554 8.78 2.01 0.03
N PRO A 555 8.02 1.05 0.59
CA PRO A 555 8.56 0.04 1.51
C PRO A 555 9.55 -0.92 0.85
N LEU A 556 9.44 -1.14 -0.47
CA LEU A 556 10.37 -2.00 -1.20
C LEU A 556 11.82 -1.50 -1.14
N GLN A 557 12.01 -0.21 -0.88
CA GLN A 557 13.33 0.41 -0.82
C GLN A 557 14.17 -0.23 0.29
N ASP A 558 13.63 -0.20 1.51
CA ASP A 558 14.36 -0.67 2.69
C ASP A 558 14.51 -2.19 2.64
N ILE A 559 13.48 -2.90 2.15
CA ILE A 559 13.51 -4.36 1.92
C ILE A 559 14.64 -4.74 0.97
N ASN A 560 14.75 -4.08 -0.19
CA ASN A 560 15.78 -4.37 -1.18
C ASN A 560 17.17 -3.95 -0.70
N ASN A 561 17.29 -2.78 -0.07
CA ASN A 561 18.57 -2.26 0.41
C ASN A 561 19.16 -3.13 1.52
N GLU A 562 18.33 -3.61 2.44
CA GLU A 562 18.74 -4.57 3.48
C GLU A 562 19.15 -5.91 2.85
N LEU A 563 18.36 -6.43 1.89
CA LEU A 563 18.68 -7.65 1.18
C LEU A 563 20.03 -7.57 0.46
N PHE A 564 20.30 -6.48 -0.27
CA PHE A 564 21.54 -6.32 -1.02
C PHE A 564 22.76 -6.28 -0.10
N ARG A 565 22.68 -5.55 1.02
CA ARG A 565 23.75 -5.52 2.03
C ARG A 565 23.97 -6.91 2.64
N ASN A 566 22.91 -7.57 3.11
CA ASN A 566 23.00 -8.88 3.74
C ASN A 566 23.54 -9.98 2.82
N VAL A 567 23.23 -9.93 1.52
CA VAL A 567 23.76 -10.90 0.54
C VAL A 567 25.19 -10.55 0.16
N ALA A 568 25.51 -9.28 -0.08
CA ALA A 568 26.87 -8.85 -0.44
C ALA A 568 27.90 -9.24 0.63
N ASP A 569 27.57 -9.13 1.92
CA ASP A 569 28.44 -9.51 3.04
C ASP A 569 28.85 -10.99 3.04
N GLN A 570 28.25 -11.82 2.20
CA GLN A 570 28.53 -13.25 2.09
C GLN A 570 29.50 -13.61 0.94
N TYR A 571 29.94 -12.62 0.14
CA TYR A 571 30.78 -12.85 -1.04
C TYR A 571 31.93 -11.84 -1.11
N ASP A 572 33.17 -12.32 -1.30
CA ASP A 572 34.36 -11.44 -1.34
C ASP A 572 34.41 -10.53 -2.58
N ASN A 573 33.79 -10.95 -3.69
CA ASN A 573 33.77 -10.23 -4.95
C ASN A 573 32.52 -9.35 -5.14
N VAL A 574 31.65 -9.22 -4.13
CA VAL A 574 30.41 -8.44 -4.20
C VAL A 574 30.48 -7.26 -3.22
N GLU A 575 30.07 -6.07 -3.67
CA GLU A 575 29.99 -4.86 -2.84
C GLU A 575 28.67 -4.12 -3.11
N VAL A 576 28.27 -3.25 -2.18
CA VAL A 576 27.09 -2.38 -2.35
C VAL A 576 27.53 -0.95 -2.60
N ILE A 577 26.95 -0.33 -3.63
CA ILE A 577 27.06 1.11 -3.88
C ILE A 577 25.83 1.79 -3.28
N ASP A 578 26.03 2.58 -2.22
CA ASP A 578 24.95 3.10 -1.38
C ASP A 578 24.39 4.45 -1.89
N TRP A 579 23.66 4.41 -3.01
CA TRP A 579 22.90 5.57 -3.51
C TRP A 579 21.90 6.13 -2.50
N TYR A 580 21.35 5.27 -1.64
CA TYR A 580 20.39 5.68 -0.62
C TYR A 580 21.04 6.67 0.36
N ALA A 581 22.24 6.35 0.85
CA ALA A 581 23.01 7.22 1.71
C ALA A 581 23.58 8.44 0.95
N GLU A 582 24.11 8.25 -0.27
CA GLU A 582 24.69 9.35 -1.07
C GLU A 582 23.66 10.45 -1.38
N SER A 583 22.40 10.08 -1.57
CA SER A 583 21.33 11.03 -1.87
C SER A 583 20.61 11.59 -0.64
N GLU A 584 21.03 11.24 0.57
CA GLU A 584 20.45 11.78 1.80
C GLU A 584 20.72 13.29 1.92
N GLY A 585 19.65 14.07 2.16
CA GLY A 585 19.75 15.53 2.25
C GLY A 585 19.73 16.23 0.90
N HIS A 586 19.57 15.49 -0.20
CA HIS A 586 19.58 15.99 -1.57
C HIS A 586 18.23 15.80 -2.26
N ASP A 587 17.18 16.44 -1.72
CA ASP A 587 15.83 16.43 -2.30
C ASP A 587 15.84 16.97 -3.75
N GLU A 588 16.78 17.87 -4.07
CA GLU A 588 16.98 18.46 -5.39
C GLU A 588 17.52 17.48 -6.45
N TYR A 589 17.94 16.27 -6.07
CA TYR A 589 18.36 15.24 -7.03
C TYR A 589 17.19 14.58 -7.75
N PHE A 590 15.97 14.71 -7.23
CA PHE A 590 14.83 13.93 -7.67
C PHE A 590 13.75 14.81 -8.32
N TRP A 591 13.11 14.25 -9.35
CA TRP A 591 11.82 14.74 -9.80
C TRP A 591 10.76 14.51 -8.73
N ASP A 592 9.57 15.10 -8.91
CA ASP A 592 8.53 15.13 -7.87
C ASP A 592 8.05 13.75 -7.41
N ASP A 593 8.36 12.67 -8.14
CA ASP A 593 8.09 11.30 -7.74
C ASP A 593 9.08 10.69 -6.74
N GLY A 594 10.15 11.41 -6.38
CA GLY A 594 11.14 10.99 -5.40
C GLY A 594 11.99 9.80 -5.82
N THR A 595 11.94 9.40 -7.10
CA THR A 595 12.64 8.22 -7.63
C THR A 595 13.52 8.59 -8.81
N HIS A 596 12.97 9.32 -9.80
CA HIS A 596 13.71 9.61 -11.02
C HIS A 596 14.63 10.81 -10.85
N LEU A 597 15.79 10.74 -11.50
CA LEU A 597 16.87 11.70 -11.33
C LEU A 597 16.65 12.95 -12.18
N ARG A 598 16.82 14.12 -11.54
CA ARG A 598 17.11 15.39 -12.22
C ARG A 598 18.54 15.37 -12.78
N PRO A 599 18.90 16.29 -13.69
CA PRO A 599 20.26 16.34 -14.26
C PRO A 599 21.38 16.33 -13.22
N GLU A 600 21.21 17.06 -12.12
CA GLU A 600 22.16 17.12 -11.00
C GLU A 600 22.24 15.79 -10.24
N GLY A 601 21.10 15.12 -10.04
CA GLY A 601 21.04 13.79 -9.45
C GLY A 601 21.67 12.71 -10.33
N ALA A 602 21.48 12.79 -11.65
CA ALA A 602 22.12 11.89 -12.61
C ALA A 602 23.65 12.04 -12.61
N GLU A 603 24.14 13.26 -12.47
CA GLU A 603 25.56 13.54 -12.30
C GLU A 603 26.10 12.90 -11.00
N ALA A 604 25.45 13.17 -9.87
CA ALA A 604 25.83 12.63 -8.57
C ALA A 604 25.81 11.09 -8.57
N TYR A 605 24.78 10.48 -9.16
CA TYR A 605 24.63 9.04 -9.28
C TYR A 605 25.80 8.40 -10.02
N VAL A 606 26.18 8.93 -11.19
CA VAL A 606 27.29 8.37 -11.98
C VAL A 606 28.64 8.63 -11.32
N MET A 607 28.82 9.78 -10.69
CA MET A 607 30.04 10.10 -9.94
C MET A 607 30.21 9.18 -8.72
N MET A 608 29.12 8.80 -8.05
CA MET A 608 29.12 7.79 -7.01
C MET A 608 29.56 6.43 -7.55
N LEU A 609 29.01 6.00 -8.71
CA LEU A 609 29.44 4.75 -9.36
C LEU A 609 30.95 4.77 -9.67
N ARG A 610 31.45 5.88 -10.22
CA ARG A 610 32.88 6.04 -10.53
C ARG A 610 33.74 5.92 -9.28
N ARG A 611 33.42 6.69 -8.23
CA ARG A 611 34.15 6.64 -6.96
C ARG A 611 34.17 5.22 -6.38
N ALA A 612 33.03 4.52 -6.42
CA ALA A 612 32.95 3.16 -5.92
C ALA A 612 33.76 2.18 -6.76
N ILE A 613 33.84 2.35 -8.08
CA ILE A 613 34.53 1.44 -9.01
C ILE A 613 36.04 1.71 -9.05
N THR A 614 36.47 2.96 -9.05
CA THR A 614 37.88 3.37 -9.26
C THR A 614 38.59 3.81 -7.98
N GLY A 615 37.83 4.14 -6.92
CA GLY A 615 38.35 4.82 -5.73
C GLY A 615 38.63 6.32 -5.92
N ARG A 616 38.13 6.95 -7.02
CA ARG A 616 38.43 8.34 -7.40
C ARG A 616 37.23 9.14 -7.94
#